data_AF-A0A4D5S293-F1
#
_entry.id   AF-A0A4D5S293-F1
#
_cell.length_a   1.000
_cell.length_b   1.000
_cell.length_c   1.000
_cell.angle_alpha   90.00
_cell.angle_beta   90.00
_cell.angle_gamma   90.00
#
_symmetry.space_group_name_H-M   'P 1'
#
loop_
_entity.id
_entity.type
_entity.pdbx_description
1 polymer ?
#
loop_
_entity_poly.entity_id
_entity_poly.type
_entity_poly.pdbx_seq_one_letter_code
_entity_poly.pdbx_strand_id
1 'polypeptide(L)'
;MERKRSSRRRHASLPPENKCKTCCRRFTAFLFSHVGLCALVVGYSILGAFAFRALEAPYEVEKASQVILMREQTVRRLWEITDRFNVLYRENWTAAVSSEILDFQGRLIAAVKDGYDGKEIGTGQQWSFSGAFLYSLTVITTIGYGNIAPRTNWGKMVTILYAIVGIPLMLLYLTNIGDILAKAFRYVYGKLCTCRPAQHPQRRRRQPLPLHNHLQRNAAVENYRVHHIVGHNSVDLQDGKLRDDPVRVESLADDDVYEGGAKPRVSVPITLCFVIMIGYISGGAVIFSLWEGWEFLDGSYFCFVTLSTIGFGDLVPGDTVVSDSGSQEKLVICSLYLLVGMALIAMCFNLMQEEVIYKVRNCGKRIGIIKDADDDENFS
;
A
#
# COMPACT_ATOMS: atom_id res chain seq x y z
N MET A 1 -20.10 -9.04 76.41
CA MET A 1 -20.88 -8.35 75.35
C MET A 1 -19.96 -8.05 74.18
N GLU A 2 -19.82 -8.98 73.24
CA GLU A 2 -19.09 -8.76 71.97
C GLU A 2 -20.11 -8.56 70.84
N ARG A 3 -20.14 -7.36 70.25
CA ARG A 3 -20.94 -7.07 69.06
C ARG A 3 -20.13 -7.35 67.79
N LYS A 4 -20.37 -8.50 67.15
CA LYS A 4 -19.94 -8.76 65.77
C LYS A 4 -20.69 -7.82 64.82
N ARG A 5 -19.99 -6.84 64.22
CA ARG A 5 -20.51 -6.09 63.05
C ARG A 5 -20.11 -6.84 61.77
N SER A 6 -21.08 -7.46 61.12
CA SER A 6 -20.94 -8.04 59.78
C SER A 6 -20.76 -6.92 58.74
N SER A 7 -19.60 -6.85 58.10
CA SER A 7 -19.37 -5.99 56.94
C SER A 7 -20.07 -6.59 55.71
N ARG A 8 -21.19 -6.00 55.30
CA ARG A 8 -21.82 -6.26 53.99
C ARG A 8 -20.95 -5.61 52.91
N ARG A 9 -20.19 -6.40 52.15
CA ARG A 9 -19.62 -5.95 50.87
C ARG A 9 -20.79 -5.70 49.90
N ARG A 10 -21.08 -4.43 49.61
CA ARG A 10 -21.92 -4.06 48.47
C ARG A 10 -21.12 -4.35 47.20
N HIS A 11 -21.52 -5.35 46.43
CA HIS A 11 -21.08 -5.48 45.04
C HIS A 11 -21.55 -4.22 44.30
N ALA A 12 -20.61 -3.34 43.95
CA ALA A 12 -20.87 -2.26 43.01
C ALA A 12 -21.11 -2.90 41.64
N SER A 13 -22.37 -2.94 41.21
CA SER A 13 -22.73 -3.27 39.83
C SER A 13 -22.17 -2.16 38.93
N LEU A 14 -21.20 -2.51 38.08
CA LEU A 14 -20.73 -1.65 36.99
C LEU A 14 -21.94 -1.23 36.12
N PRO A 15 -22.01 0.03 35.66
CA PRO A 15 -23.12 0.51 34.84
C PRO A 15 -23.18 -0.28 33.51
N PRO A 16 -24.36 -0.45 32.90
CA PRO A 16 -24.49 -1.16 31.64
C PRO A 16 -23.71 -0.41 30.56
N GLU A 17 -22.56 -0.96 30.13
CA GLU A 17 -21.81 -0.43 29.01
C GLU A 17 -22.70 -0.53 27.76
N ASN A 18 -23.01 0.61 27.14
CA ASN A 18 -23.91 0.70 25.99
C ASN A 18 -23.42 -0.27 24.90
N LYS A 19 -24.20 -1.30 24.58
CA LYS A 19 -23.85 -2.33 23.57
C LYS A 19 -23.38 -1.73 22.24
N CYS A 20 -23.89 -0.55 21.88
CA CYS A 20 -23.46 0.23 20.70
C CYS A 20 -22.02 0.75 20.81
N LYS A 21 -21.58 1.27 21.97
CA LYS A 21 -20.17 1.68 22.19
C LYS A 21 -19.22 0.48 22.16
N THR A 22 -19.60 -0.64 22.76
CA THR A 22 -18.80 -1.87 22.72
C THR A 22 -18.75 -2.47 21.31
N CYS A 23 -19.84 -2.39 20.55
CA CYS A 23 -19.90 -2.80 19.14
C CYS A 23 -19.02 -1.89 18.27
N CYS A 24 -19.15 -0.56 18.38
CA CYS A 24 -18.29 0.39 17.68
C CYS A 24 -16.82 0.21 18.04
N ARG A 25 -16.47 -0.02 19.31
CA ARG A 25 -15.09 -0.29 19.74
C ARG A 25 -14.54 -1.59 19.16
N ARG A 26 -15.35 -2.65 19.10
CA ARG A 26 -14.95 -3.94 18.49
C ARG A 26 -14.84 -3.82 16.97
N PHE A 27 -15.74 -3.07 16.35
CA PHE A 27 -15.72 -2.81 14.92
C PHE A 27 -14.53 -1.95 14.52
N THR A 28 -14.23 -0.87 15.23
CA THR A 28 -13.02 -0.07 14.98
C THR A 28 -11.75 -0.88 15.23
N ALA A 29 -11.68 -1.66 16.31
CA ALA A 29 -10.56 -2.55 16.55
C ALA A 29 -10.39 -3.60 15.43
N PHE A 30 -11.48 -4.12 14.87
CA PHE A 30 -11.43 -5.00 13.70
C PHE A 30 -11.00 -4.25 12.44
N LEU A 31 -11.55 -3.07 12.16
CA LEU A 31 -11.20 -2.24 11.00
C LEU A 31 -9.71 -1.90 10.94
N PHE A 32 -9.11 -1.58 12.09
CA PHE A 32 -7.67 -1.30 12.21
C PHE A 32 -6.82 -2.56 12.39
N SER A 33 -7.43 -3.74 12.49
CA SER A 33 -6.67 -4.99 12.42
C SER A 33 -6.09 -5.18 11.02
N HIS A 34 -5.00 -5.94 10.93
CA HIS A 34 -4.34 -6.25 9.67
C HIS A 34 -5.31 -6.84 8.63
N VAL A 35 -6.18 -7.76 9.08
CA VAL A 35 -7.21 -8.40 8.23
C VAL A 35 -8.32 -7.42 7.86
N GLY A 36 -8.71 -6.54 8.79
CA GLY A 36 -9.72 -5.51 8.55
C GLY A 36 -9.30 -4.49 7.50
N LEU A 37 -8.04 -4.03 7.55
CA LEU A 37 -7.50 -3.11 6.54
C LEU A 37 -7.43 -3.75 5.15
N CYS A 38 -7.03 -5.03 5.05
CA CYS A 38 -7.09 -5.78 3.79
C CYS A 38 -8.51 -5.82 3.22
N ALA A 39 -9.46 -6.22 4.06
CA ALA A 39 -10.87 -6.32 3.67
C ALA A 39 -11.43 -4.95 3.30
N LEU A 40 -10.99 -3.88 3.96
CA LEU A 40 -11.44 -2.52 3.67
C LEU A 40 -10.89 -2.02 2.34
N VAL A 41 -9.62 -2.24 2.02
CA VAL A 41 -9.04 -1.88 0.71
C VAL A 41 -9.74 -2.62 -0.42
N VAL A 42 -9.94 -3.94 -0.27
CA VAL A 42 -10.64 -4.75 -1.28
C VAL A 42 -12.09 -4.31 -1.43
N GLY A 43 -12.81 -4.12 -0.31
CA GLY A 43 -14.20 -3.65 -0.31
C GLY A 43 -14.35 -2.24 -0.90
N TYR A 44 -13.42 -1.35 -0.61
CA TYR A 44 -13.37 0.01 -1.16
C TYR A 44 -13.12 0.01 -2.68
N SER A 45 -12.27 -0.91 -3.15
CA SER A 45 -12.01 -1.11 -4.60
C SER A 45 -13.25 -1.67 -5.31
N ILE A 46 -13.97 -2.61 -4.70
CA ILE A 46 -15.24 -3.15 -5.23
C ILE A 46 -16.32 -2.05 -5.30
N LEU A 47 -16.43 -1.22 -4.25
CA LEU A 47 -17.36 -0.09 -4.23
C LEU A 47 -17.07 0.90 -5.36
N GLY A 48 -15.79 1.21 -5.58
CA GLY A 48 -15.33 2.03 -6.70
C GLY A 48 -15.73 1.43 -8.05
N ALA A 49 -15.55 0.11 -8.23
CA ALA A 49 -15.90 -0.59 -9.46
C ALA A 49 -17.38 -0.41 -9.83
N PHE A 50 -18.29 -0.57 -8.86
CA PHE A 50 -19.71 -0.34 -9.09
C PHE A 50 -20.02 1.14 -9.41
N ALA A 51 -19.40 2.08 -8.69
CA ALA A 51 -19.63 3.50 -8.89
C ALA A 51 -19.17 3.97 -10.27
N PHE A 52 -17.93 3.67 -10.67
CA PHE A 52 -17.38 4.13 -11.95
C PHE A 52 -18.03 3.45 -13.14
N ARG A 53 -18.34 2.14 -13.04
CA ARG A 53 -19.13 1.46 -14.07
C ARG A 53 -20.49 2.14 -14.27
N ALA A 54 -21.19 2.50 -13.18
CA ALA A 54 -22.49 3.15 -13.29
C ALA A 54 -22.41 4.56 -13.90
N LEU A 55 -21.31 5.28 -13.68
CA LEU A 55 -21.12 6.65 -14.15
C LEU A 55 -20.61 6.72 -15.60
N GLU A 56 -19.71 5.82 -16.00
CA GLU A 56 -18.96 5.95 -17.26
C GLU A 56 -19.38 4.95 -18.34
N ALA A 57 -19.85 3.75 -17.98
CA ALA A 57 -20.23 2.74 -18.98
C ALA A 57 -21.34 3.20 -19.94
N PRO A 58 -22.40 3.93 -19.50
CA PRO A 58 -23.40 4.46 -20.43
C PRO A 58 -22.82 5.47 -21.43
N TYR A 59 -21.86 6.30 -20.98
CA TYR A 59 -21.21 7.29 -21.83
C TYR A 59 -20.31 6.63 -22.89
N GLU A 60 -19.56 5.59 -22.50
CA GLU A 60 -18.74 4.77 -23.42
C GLU A 60 -19.59 4.16 -24.54
N VAL A 61 -20.72 3.53 -24.18
CA VAL A 61 -21.63 2.89 -25.14
C VAL A 61 -22.23 3.90 -26.12
N GLU A 62 -22.65 5.06 -25.62
CA GLU A 62 -23.20 6.14 -26.45
C GLU A 62 -22.13 6.70 -27.41
N LYS A 63 -20.86 6.78 -26.98
CA LYS A 63 -19.79 7.26 -27.86
C LYS A 63 -19.45 6.27 -28.95
N ALA A 64 -19.38 4.99 -28.62
CA ALA A 64 -19.20 3.93 -29.60
C ALA A 64 -20.35 3.90 -30.61
N SER A 65 -21.61 4.07 -30.17
CA SER A 65 -22.77 4.09 -31.07
C SER A 65 -22.72 5.26 -32.06
N GLN A 66 -22.34 6.45 -31.61
CA GLN A 66 -22.16 7.63 -32.46
C GLN A 66 -21.11 7.38 -33.54
N VAL A 67 -19.98 6.76 -33.21
CA VAL A 67 -18.91 6.47 -34.20
C VAL A 67 -19.34 5.41 -35.22
N ILE A 68 -20.07 4.38 -34.78
CA ILE A 68 -20.64 3.38 -35.68
C ILE A 68 -21.62 4.05 -36.66
N LEU A 69 -22.52 4.91 -36.17
CA LEU A 69 -23.44 5.65 -37.03
C LEU A 69 -22.72 6.57 -38.01
N MET A 70 -21.66 7.26 -37.57
CA MET A 70 -20.83 8.08 -38.46
C MET A 70 -20.20 7.24 -39.58
N ARG A 71 -19.68 6.05 -39.25
CA ARG A 71 -19.10 5.12 -40.22
C ARG A 71 -20.14 4.64 -41.23
N GLU A 72 -21.33 4.23 -40.77
CA GLU A 72 -22.43 3.80 -41.64
C GLU A 72 -22.89 4.91 -42.58
N GLN A 73 -23.00 6.15 -42.08
CA GLN A 73 -23.35 7.31 -42.88
C GLN A 73 -22.31 7.59 -43.97
N THR A 74 -21.01 7.53 -43.63
CA THR A 74 -19.93 7.68 -44.60
C THR A 74 -20.01 6.60 -45.67
N VAL A 75 -20.21 5.33 -45.31
CA VAL A 75 -20.38 4.24 -46.27
C VAL A 75 -21.58 4.49 -47.21
N ARG A 76 -22.73 4.95 -46.68
CA ARG A 76 -23.89 5.31 -47.50
C ARG A 76 -23.58 6.46 -48.47
N ARG A 77 -22.90 7.51 -48.02
CA ARG A 77 -22.50 8.62 -48.89
C ARG A 77 -21.53 8.20 -49.99
N LEU A 78 -20.59 7.30 -49.68
CA LEU A 78 -19.68 6.73 -50.68
C LEU A 78 -20.46 5.95 -51.77
N TRP A 79 -21.50 5.22 -51.36
CA TRP A 79 -22.41 4.56 -52.30
C TRP A 79 -23.16 5.59 -53.16
N GLU A 80 -23.75 6.63 -52.56
CA GLU A 80 -24.45 7.70 -53.29
C GLU A 80 -23.55 8.49 -54.24
N ILE A 81 -22.27 8.67 -53.92
CA ILE A 81 -21.29 9.25 -54.83
C ILE A 81 -21.14 8.34 -56.05
N THR A 82 -20.99 7.04 -55.83
CA THR A 82 -20.84 6.05 -56.91
C THR A 82 -22.08 5.99 -57.80
N ASP A 83 -23.28 6.03 -57.23
CA ASP A 83 -24.55 6.01 -57.95
C ASP A 83 -24.80 7.28 -58.79
N ARG A 84 -24.34 8.45 -58.31
CA ARG A 84 -24.50 9.74 -59.02
C ARG A 84 -23.63 9.87 -60.27
N PHE A 85 -22.53 9.13 -60.37
CA PHE A 85 -21.68 9.16 -61.55
C PHE A 85 -22.17 8.16 -62.62
N ASN A 86 -22.86 8.66 -63.65
CA ASN A 86 -23.32 7.84 -64.79
C ASN A 86 -22.15 7.17 -65.56
N VAL A 87 -20.94 7.76 -65.48
CA VAL A 87 -19.66 7.18 -65.93
C VAL A 87 -18.60 7.48 -64.86
N LEU A 88 -17.97 6.43 -64.33
CA LEU A 88 -16.94 6.50 -63.30
C LEU A 88 -15.59 6.97 -63.89
N TYR A 89 -15.43 8.27 -64.04
CA TYR A 89 -14.12 8.87 -64.27
C TYR A 89 -13.31 8.84 -62.99
N ARG A 90 -12.13 8.17 -63.05
CA ARG A 90 -11.27 7.95 -61.89
C ARG A 90 -10.99 9.23 -61.11
N GLU A 91 -10.55 10.30 -61.78
CA GLU A 91 -10.16 11.55 -61.12
C GLU A 91 -11.29 12.19 -60.33
N ASN A 92 -12.45 12.41 -60.96
CA ASN A 92 -13.62 13.05 -60.32
C ASN A 92 -14.17 12.21 -59.17
N TRP A 93 -14.26 10.88 -59.36
CA TRP A 93 -14.72 10.00 -58.29
C TRP A 93 -13.73 9.97 -57.13
N THR A 94 -12.42 9.85 -57.42
CA THR A 94 -11.40 9.87 -56.37
C THR A 94 -11.41 11.17 -55.59
N ALA A 95 -11.56 12.32 -56.25
CA ALA A 95 -11.62 13.62 -55.57
C ALA A 95 -12.84 13.71 -54.64
N ALA A 96 -14.02 13.27 -55.10
CA ALA A 96 -15.24 13.28 -54.31
C ALA A 96 -15.16 12.34 -53.10
N VAL A 97 -14.69 11.11 -53.30
CA VAL A 97 -14.50 10.13 -52.22
C VAL A 97 -13.44 10.56 -51.23
N SER A 98 -12.30 11.09 -51.70
CA SER A 98 -11.25 11.63 -50.83
C SER A 98 -11.77 12.75 -49.93
N SER A 99 -12.63 13.63 -50.44
CA SER A 99 -13.26 14.67 -49.63
C SER A 99 -14.14 14.10 -48.51
N GLU A 100 -14.95 13.07 -48.81
CA GLU A 100 -15.83 12.44 -47.80
C GLU A 100 -15.02 11.67 -46.74
N ILE A 101 -13.94 10.99 -47.14
CA ILE A 101 -13.03 10.30 -46.22
C ILE A 101 -12.32 11.28 -45.30
N LEU A 102 -11.86 12.43 -45.82
CA LEU A 102 -11.22 13.47 -45.00
C LEU A 102 -12.18 14.06 -43.96
N ASP A 103 -13.46 14.25 -44.31
CA ASP A 103 -14.48 14.68 -43.37
C ASP A 103 -14.74 13.63 -42.28
N PHE A 104 -14.86 12.36 -42.66
CA PHE A 104 -14.97 11.26 -41.71
C PHE A 104 -13.75 11.17 -40.78
N GLN A 105 -12.53 11.30 -41.33
CA GLN A 105 -11.30 11.32 -40.54
C GLN A 105 -11.31 12.48 -39.53
N GLY A 106 -11.74 13.68 -39.93
CA GLY A 106 -11.87 14.83 -39.03
C GLY A 106 -12.85 14.56 -37.88
N ARG A 107 -14.03 14.01 -38.19
CA ARG A 107 -15.04 13.63 -37.20
C ARG A 107 -14.58 12.50 -36.27
N LEU A 108 -13.88 11.51 -36.81
CA LEU A 108 -13.31 10.41 -36.03
C LEU A 108 -12.24 10.90 -35.06
N ILE A 109 -11.31 11.75 -35.50
CA ILE A 109 -10.30 12.33 -34.62
C ILE A 109 -10.94 13.14 -33.49
N ALA A 110 -12.02 13.88 -33.79
CA ALA A 110 -12.79 14.59 -32.76
C ALA A 110 -13.42 13.61 -31.75
N ALA A 111 -14.00 12.49 -32.22
CA ALA A 111 -14.55 11.46 -31.35
C ALA A 111 -13.48 10.77 -30.47
N VAL A 112 -12.30 10.49 -31.02
CA VAL A 112 -11.16 9.93 -30.27
C VAL A 112 -10.70 10.91 -29.18
N LYS A 113 -10.62 12.21 -29.50
CA LYS A 113 -10.32 13.25 -28.50
C LYS A 113 -11.38 13.32 -27.39
N ASP A 114 -12.63 13.03 -27.73
CA ASP A 114 -13.76 12.97 -26.78
C ASP A 114 -13.83 11.62 -26.02
N GLY A 115 -12.89 10.71 -26.24
CA GLY A 115 -12.75 9.47 -25.46
C GLY A 115 -13.22 8.20 -26.16
N TYR A 116 -13.43 8.21 -27.48
CA TYR A 116 -13.59 6.98 -28.25
C TYR A 116 -12.26 6.22 -28.35
N ASP A 117 -12.26 4.95 -27.96
CA ASP A 117 -11.07 4.09 -27.85
C ASP A 117 -10.83 3.19 -29.08
N GLY A 118 -11.68 3.30 -30.11
CA GLY A 118 -11.58 2.49 -31.32
C GLY A 118 -12.25 1.11 -31.23
N LYS A 119 -12.80 0.73 -30.07
CA LYS A 119 -13.48 -0.56 -29.89
C LYS A 119 -14.95 -0.48 -30.33
N GLU A 120 -15.51 -1.61 -30.75
CA GLU A 120 -16.91 -1.71 -31.14
C GLU A 120 -17.81 -2.01 -29.93
N ILE A 121 -19.11 -1.76 -30.07
CA ILE A 121 -20.07 -2.05 -28.99
C ILE A 121 -20.09 -3.56 -28.75
N GLY A 122 -19.89 -3.96 -27.48
CA GLY A 122 -19.89 -5.36 -27.07
C GLY A 122 -18.54 -6.06 -27.26
N THR A 123 -17.56 -5.44 -27.92
CA THR A 123 -16.20 -5.96 -28.01
C THR A 123 -15.31 -5.26 -26.97
N GLY A 124 -15.10 -5.89 -25.82
CA GLY A 124 -14.07 -5.44 -24.86
C GLY A 124 -14.28 -4.05 -24.25
N GLN A 125 -15.47 -3.78 -23.71
CA GLN A 125 -15.76 -2.53 -22.98
C GLN A 125 -14.76 -2.28 -21.85
N GLN A 126 -14.17 -1.08 -21.84
CA GLN A 126 -13.22 -0.65 -20.80
C GLN A 126 -13.92 -0.50 -19.45
N TRP A 127 -15.13 0.06 -19.40
CA TRP A 127 -15.91 0.20 -18.16
C TRP A 127 -16.75 -1.03 -17.82
N SER A 128 -16.20 -2.22 -18.06
CA SER A 128 -16.70 -3.46 -17.47
C SER A 128 -16.48 -3.49 -15.95
N PHE A 129 -17.11 -4.43 -15.22
CA PHE A 129 -16.88 -4.55 -13.76
C PHE A 129 -15.39 -4.72 -13.43
N SER A 130 -14.69 -5.61 -14.13
CA SER A 130 -13.27 -5.86 -13.88
C SER A 130 -12.39 -4.69 -14.32
N GLY A 131 -12.73 -4.00 -15.42
CA GLY A 131 -12.03 -2.79 -15.83
C GLY A 131 -12.21 -1.62 -14.84
N ALA A 132 -13.44 -1.41 -14.36
CA ALA A 132 -13.73 -0.41 -13.32
C ALA A 132 -13.08 -0.77 -11.96
N PHE A 133 -12.97 -2.05 -11.64
CA PHE A 133 -12.26 -2.53 -10.45
C PHE A 133 -10.76 -2.27 -10.56
N LEU A 134 -10.14 -2.62 -11.70
CA LEU A 134 -8.74 -2.32 -11.95
C LEU A 134 -8.48 -0.81 -11.91
N TYR A 135 -9.35 0.00 -12.53
CA TYR A 135 -9.29 1.46 -12.45
C TYR A 135 -9.31 1.94 -10.99
N SER A 136 -10.28 1.48 -10.20
CA SER A 136 -10.41 1.83 -8.78
C SER A 136 -9.15 1.49 -7.97
N LEU A 137 -8.60 0.29 -8.21
CA LEU A 137 -7.34 -0.15 -7.60
C LEU A 137 -6.16 0.74 -8.02
N THR A 138 -6.03 1.07 -9.31
CA THR A 138 -4.94 1.91 -9.83
C THR A 138 -5.00 3.36 -9.30
N VAL A 139 -6.18 3.88 -9.00
CA VAL A 139 -6.36 5.20 -8.39
C VAL A 139 -5.87 5.20 -6.94
N ILE A 140 -6.30 4.23 -6.13
CA ILE A 140 -5.89 4.20 -4.71
C ILE A 140 -4.42 3.80 -4.53
N THR A 141 -3.88 2.98 -5.43
CA THR A 141 -2.46 2.58 -5.46
C THR A 141 -1.55 3.62 -6.09
N THR A 142 -2.11 4.71 -6.62
CA THR A 142 -1.37 5.79 -7.31
C THR A 142 -0.58 5.33 -8.54
N ILE A 143 -0.93 4.17 -9.13
CA ILE A 143 -0.32 3.69 -10.38
C ILE A 143 -0.82 4.54 -11.55
N GLY A 144 -2.14 4.70 -11.67
CA GLY A 144 -2.77 5.59 -12.64
C GLY A 144 -2.35 5.40 -14.11
N TYR A 145 -2.57 4.20 -14.69
CA TYR A 145 -2.22 3.88 -16.09
C TYR A 145 -2.64 4.92 -17.13
N GLY A 146 -3.77 5.61 -16.91
CA GLY A 146 -4.27 6.65 -17.80
C GLY A 146 -4.91 6.14 -19.10
N ASN A 147 -4.81 4.85 -19.41
CA ASN A 147 -5.51 4.21 -20.54
C ASN A 147 -7.04 4.20 -20.33
N ILE A 148 -7.50 4.06 -19.09
CA ILE A 148 -8.90 4.18 -18.68
C ILE A 148 -9.03 5.38 -17.75
N ALA A 149 -9.83 6.37 -18.13
CA ALA A 149 -10.06 7.58 -17.34
C ALA A 149 -11.49 8.12 -17.54
N PRO A 150 -12.14 8.63 -16.47
CA PRO A 150 -13.51 9.11 -16.53
C PRO A 150 -13.61 10.34 -17.43
N ARG A 151 -14.57 10.29 -18.34
CA ARG A 151 -14.83 11.38 -19.29
C ARG A 151 -15.96 12.28 -18.81
N THR A 152 -16.92 11.72 -18.08
CA THR A 152 -18.05 12.50 -17.55
C THR A 152 -17.61 13.46 -16.44
N ASN A 153 -18.31 14.59 -16.32
CA ASN A 153 -18.04 15.57 -15.26
C ASN A 153 -18.24 14.94 -13.87
N TRP A 154 -19.28 14.11 -13.71
CA TRP A 154 -19.55 13.40 -12.47
C TRP A 154 -18.49 12.36 -12.14
N GLY A 155 -18.04 11.55 -13.12
CA GLY A 155 -16.97 10.58 -12.92
C GLY A 155 -15.64 11.22 -12.52
N LYS A 156 -15.31 12.40 -13.08
CA LYS A 156 -14.15 13.19 -12.65
C LYS A 156 -14.27 13.67 -11.21
N MET A 157 -15.42 14.23 -10.83
CA MET A 157 -15.66 14.68 -9.44
C MET A 157 -15.60 13.51 -8.45
N VAL A 158 -16.23 12.38 -8.78
CA VAL A 158 -16.22 11.18 -7.93
C VAL A 158 -14.82 10.61 -7.82
N THR A 159 -14.02 10.63 -8.88
CA THR A 159 -12.60 10.20 -8.84
C THR A 159 -11.79 11.04 -7.85
N ILE A 160 -11.96 12.36 -7.84
CA ILE A 160 -11.25 13.25 -6.90
C ILE A 160 -11.62 12.87 -5.45
N LEU A 161 -12.92 12.73 -5.16
CA LEU A 161 -13.39 12.36 -3.82
C LEU A 161 -12.92 10.96 -3.41
N TYR A 162 -12.91 10.02 -4.36
CA TYR A 162 -12.45 8.65 -4.17
C TYR A 162 -10.94 8.61 -3.87
N ALA A 163 -10.12 9.38 -4.59
CA ALA A 163 -8.68 9.44 -4.35
C ALA A 163 -8.33 10.06 -2.98
N ILE A 164 -9.06 11.10 -2.54
CA ILE A 164 -8.84 11.76 -1.24
C ILE A 164 -8.96 10.77 -0.06
N VAL A 165 -9.89 9.83 -0.13
CA VAL A 165 -10.09 8.82 0.92
C VAL A 165 -9.25 7.57 0.66
N GLY A 166 -9.15 7.15 -0.60
CA GLY A 166 -8.48 5.92 -1.01
C GLY A 166 -6.96 5.94 -0.86
N ILE A 167 -6.28 7.05 -1.17
CA ILE A 167 -4.82 7.13 -1.08
C ILE A 167 -4.34 7.02 0.38
N PRO A 168 -4.87 7.78 1.37
CA PRO A 168 -4.49 7.59 2.77
C PRO A 168 -4.77 6.18 3.29
N LEU A 169 -5.91 5.61 2.89
CA LEU A 169 -6.26 4.23 3.22
C LEU A 169 -5.22 3.23 2.66
N MET A 170 -4.81 3.41 1.40
CA MET A 170 -3.79 2.56 0.79
C MET A 170 -2.43 2.70 1.49
N LEU A 171 -2.03 3.92 1.88
CA LEU A 171 -0.80 4.15 2.64
C LEU A 171 -0.84 3.44 4.01
N LEU A 172 -1.97 3.51 4.73
CA LEU A 172 -2.15 2.78 5.99
C LEU A 172 -2.05 1.27 5.79
N TYR A 173 -2.63 0.76 4.70
CA TYR A 173 -2.51 -0.65 4.32
C TYR A 173 -1.05 -1.04 4.06
N LEU A 174 -0.31 -0.25 3.28
CA LEU A 174 1.09 -0.54 2.92
C LEU A 174 2.01 -0.55 4.14
N THR A 175 1.91 0.44 5.01
CA THR A 175 2.72 0.50 6.24
C THR A 175 2.46 -0.72 7.11
N ASN A 176 1.18 -1.06 7.31
CA ASN A 176 0.82 -2.13 8.23
C ASN A 176 1.19 -3.52 7.67
N ILE A 177 0.88 -3.80 6.40
CA ILE A 177 1.27 -5.07 5.78
C ILE A 177 2.78 -5.19 5.62
N GLY A 178 3.46 -4.12 5.22
CA GLY A 178 4.92 -4.11 5.05
C GLY A 178 5.65 -4.57 6.30
N ASP A 179 5.21 -4.09 7.49
CA ASP A 179 5.81 -4.45 8.77
C ASP A 179 5.57 -5.92 9.15
N ILE A 180 4.36 -6.43 8.92
CA ILE A 180 4.03 -7.84 9.21
C ILE A 180 4.84 -8.75 8.31
N LEU A 181 4.86 -8.46 7.01
CA LEU A 181 5.61 -9.24 6.03
C LEU A 181 7.10 -9.19 6.36
N ALA A 182 7.64 -8.03 6.76
CA ALA A 182 9.04 -7.91 7.17
C ALA A 182 9.36 -8.75 8.42
N LYS A 183 8.48 -8.76 9.44
CA LYS A 183 8.63 -9.60 10.64
C LYS A 183 8.56 -11.09 10.30
N ALA A 184 7.57 -11.50 9.51
CA ALA A 184 7.42 -12.87 9.03
C ALA A 184 8.64 -13.30 8.20
N PHE A 185 9.14 -12.42 7.34
CA PHE A 185 10.30 -12.65 6.51
C PHE A 185 11.57 -12.85 7.33
N ARG A 186 11.84 -11.97 8.31
CA ARG A 186 12.99 -12.14 9.24
C ARG A 186 12.90 -13.44 10.02
N TYR A 187 11.70 -13.84 10.45
CA TYR A 187 11.49 -15.11 11.12
C TYR A 187 11.84 -16.30 10.21
N VAL A 188 11.33 -16.31 8.98
CA VAL A 188 11.63 -17.35 7.97
C VAL A 188 13.12 -17.38 7.63
N TYR A 189 13.72 -16.23 7.38
CA TYR A 189 15.15 -16.09 7.07
C TYR A 189 16.04 -16.55 8.23
N GLY A 190 15.69 -16.19 9.48
CA GLY A 190 16.39 -16.63 10.68
C GLY A 190 16.34 -18.16 10.84
N LYS A 191 15.18 -18.78 10.56
CA LYS A 191 15.02 -20.24 10.56
C LYS A 191 15.87 -20.89 9.47
N LEU A 192 15.87 -20.35 8.25
CA LEU A 192 16.70 -20.86 7.14
C LEU A 192 18.20 -20.70 7.42
N CYS A 193 18.63 -19.61 8.05
CA CYS A 193 20.04 -19.38 8.39
C CYS A 193 20.53 -20.23 9.56
N THR A 194 19.68 -20.52 10.54
CA THR A 194 20.00 -21.43 11.65
C THR A 194 20.01 -22.91 11.24
N CYS A 195 19.46 -23.24 10.05
CA CYS A 195 19.62 -24.55 9.42
C CYS A 195 20.96 -24.72 8.67
N ARG A 196 21.86 -23.73 8.64
CA ARG A 196 23.26 -23.99 8.30
C ARG A 196 23.92 -24.70 9.49
N PRO A 197 24.63 -25.82 9.28
CA PRO A 197 25.29 -26.52 10.38
C PRO A 197 26.21 -25.55 11.11
N ALA A 198 25.99 -25.43 12.41
CA ALA A 198 26.80 -24.63 13.30
C ALA A 198 28.28 -24.95 13.06
N GLN A 199 29.03 -24.03 12.45
CA GLN A 199 30.48 -24.09 12.56
C GLN A 199 30.79 -23.87 14.04
N HIS A 200 31.14 -25.00 14.66
CA HIS A 200 31.80 -25.21 15.93
C HIS A 200 31.97 -23.94 16.79
N PRO A 201 31.33 -23.82 17.97
CA PRO A 201 31.66 -22.74 18.87
C PRO A 201 33.14 -22.88 19.25
N GLN A 202 33.97 -21.92 18.80
CA GLN A 202 35.31 -21.78 19.33
C GLN A 202 35.16 -21.50 20.82
N ARG A 203 35.50 -22.49 21.64
CA ARG A 203 35.71 -22.33 23.07
C ARG A 203 36.62 -21.13 23.27
N ARG A 204 36.05 -19.98 23.68
CA ARG A 204 36.84 -18.89 24.26
C ARG A 204 37.61 -19.48 25.43
N ARG A 205 38.91 -19.66 25.23
CA ARG A 205 39.88 -20.07 26.24
C ARG A 205 39.76 -19.05 27.39
N ARG A 206 39.19 -19.46 28.52
CA ARG A 206 39.31 -18.70 29.77
C ARG A 206 40.81 -18.63 30.09
N GLN A 207 41.42 -17.46 29.95
CA GLN A 207 42.74 -17.21 30.51
C GLN A 207 42.61 -17.14 32.05
N PRO A 208 43.53 -17.72 32.84
CA PRO A 208 43.53 -17.55 34.29
C PRO A 208 44.03 -16.16 34.68
N LEU A 209 43.51 -15.65 35.81
CA LEU A 209 43.85 -14.38 36.47
C LEU A 209 45.35 -14.23 36.79
N PRO A 210 45.86 -13.00 36.94
CA PRO A 210 46.89 -12.68 37.90
C PRO A 210 46.26 -12.26 39.25
N LEU A 211 46.59 -13.03 40.28
CA LEU A 211 46.33 -12.73 41.68
C LEU A 211 47.25 -11.58 42.12
N HIS A 212 46.71 -10.43 42.50
CA HIS A 212 47.45 -9.42 43.25
C HIS A 212 46.72 -9.14 44.57
N ASN A 213 47.25 -9.71 45.65
CA ASN A 213 46.90 -9.35 47.01
C ASN A 213 47.70 -8.10 47.39
N HIS A 214 47.02 -7.04 47.81
CA HIS A 214 47.56 -6.18 48.86
C HIS A 214 46.46 -5.65 49.77
N LEU A 215 46.64 -6.01 51.05
CA LEU A 215 45.94 -5.53 52.23
C LEU A 215 45.96 -4.00 52.37
N GLN A 216 44.78 -3.39 52.50
CA GLN A 216 44.50 -2.24 53.39
C GLN A 216 42.97 -2.02 53.39
N ARG A 217 42.22 -2.60 54.33
CA ARG A 217 41.95 -2.13 55.70
C ARG A 217 41.03 -0.90 55.76
N ASN A 218 39.74 -1.19 55.99
CA ASN A 218 38.75 -0.51 56.84
C ASN A 218 38.56 1.01 56.77
N ALA A 219 37.36 1.42 56.36
CA ALA A 219 36.47 2.46 56.93
C ALA A 219 35.38 2.73 55.86
N ALA A 220 34.07 2.82 56.08
CA ALA A 220 33.18 2.90 57.23
C ALA A 220 31.80 2.38 56.71
N VAL A 221 31.14 1.41 57.32
CA VAL A 221 30.06 1.59 58.32
C VAL A 221 29.38 2.97 58.25
N GLU A 222 28.17 3.06 57.69
CA GLU A 222 26.96 3.60 58.35
C GLU A 222 25.75 3.56 57.39
N ASN A 223 24.79 2.65 57.61
CA ASN A 223 23.48 2.83 58.26
C ASN A 223 22.31 3.06 57.30
N TYR A 224 21.60 1.95 57.06
CA TYR A 224 20.20 1.90 56.67
C TYR A 224 19.31 2.24 57.89
N ARG A 225 18.49 3.29 57.80
CA ARG A 225 17.36 3.50 58.71
C ARG A 225 16.12 4.01 57.98
N VAL A 226 15.10 3.16 58.03
CA VAL A 226 13.69 3.41 57.70
C VAL A 226 13.10 4.41 58.69
N HIS A 227 12.34 5.40 58.21
CA HIS A 227 11.37 6.11 59.04
C HIS A 227 10.07 6.37 58.26
N HIS A 228 9.00 5.70 58.72
CA HIS A 228 7.61 6.10 58.51
C HIS A 228 7.29 7.32 59.37
N ILE A 229 6.58 8.31 58.83
CA ILE A 229 5.73 9.24 59.60
C ILE A 229 4.44 9.51 58.82
N VAL A 230 3.31 9.26 59.47
CA VAL A 230 1.94 9.67 59.10
C VAL A 230 1.68 11.03 59.75
N GLY A 231 1.08 11.99 59.04
CA GLY A 231 0.69 13.27 59.64
C GLY A 231 -0.08 14.23 58.73
N HIS A 232 -1.41 14.11 58.78
CA HIS A 232 -2.45 15.17 58.79
C HIS A 232 -2.51 16.32 57.74
N ASN A 233 -3.73 16.52 57.24
CA ASN A 233 -4.21 17.64 56.42
C ASN A 233 -4.06 19.01 57.10
N SER A 234 -3.71 20.03 56.31
CA SER A 234 -4.19 21.41 56.44
C SER A 234 -4.21 22.10 55.07
N VAL A 235 -5.37 22.65 54.73
CA VAL A 235 -5.65 23.52 53.59
C VAL A 235 -5.08 24.90 53.89
N ASP A 236 -4.37 25.53 52.96
CA ASP A 236 -4.38 26.99 52.84
C ASP A 236 -4.05 27.49 51.43
N LEU A 237 -4.54 28.69 51.14
CA LEU A 237 -4.86 29.27 49.83
C LEU A 237 -3.67 29.87 49.05
N GLN A 238 -3.86 29.88 47.72
CA GLN A 238 -3.40 30.84 46.69
C GLN A 238 -1.94 31.31 46.65
N ASP A 239 -1.28 31.01 45.53
CA ASP A 239 -0.78 32.09 44.66
C ASP A 239 -0.73 31.64 43.19
N GLY A 240 -1.06 32.57 42.30
CA GLY A 240 -1.19 32.35 40.86
C GLY A 240 0.15 32.32 40.15
N LYS A 241 0.36 31.30 39.30
CA LYS A 241 1.35 31.40 38.22
C LYS A 241 0.89 30.62 36.99
N LEU A 242 0.91 31.34 35.89
CA LEU A 242 0.58 30.98 34.52
C LEU A 242 1.08 29.56 34.16
N ARG A 243 0.15 28.65 33.82
CA ARG A 243 0.48 27.35 33.22
C ARG A 243 0.59 27.54 31.71
N ASP A 244 1.81 27.61 31.20
CA ASP A 244 2.12 27.18 29.84
C ASP A 244 2.22 25.65 29.88
N ASP A 245 1.12 24.96 29.55
CA ASP A 245 1.15 23.52 29.32
C ASP A 245 1.61 23.27 27.87
N PRO A 246 2.84 22.77 27.60
CA PRO A 246 3.12 22.23 26.29
C PRO A 246 2.33 20.93 26.14
N VAL A 247 1.49 20.90 25.10
CA VAL A 247 0.81 19.69 24.60
C VAL A 247 1.84 18.57 24.45
N ARG A 248 1.79 17.59 25.35
CA ARG A 248 2.57 16.35 25.25
C ARG A 248 1.95 15.53 24.13
N VAL A 249 2.50 15.67 22.92
CA VAL A 249 2.30 14.72 21.83
C VAL A 249 2.84 13.38 22.32
N GLU A 250 1.95 12.45 22.66
CA GLU A 250 2.30 11.04 22.86
C GLU A 250 2.82 10.50 21.53
N SER A 251 4.13 10.59 21.34
CA SER A 251 4.83 9.79 20.36
C SER A 251 4.69 8.33 20.78
N LEU A 252 3.97 7.56 19.96
CA LEU A 252 3.97 6.10 19.96
C LEU A 252 5.37 5.60 19.54
N ALA A 253 6.36 5.81 20.40
CA ALA A 253 7.70 5.29 20.25
C ALA A 253 7.82 4.08 21.18
N ASP A 254 7.82 2.90 20.57
CA ASP A 254 8.35 1.62 21.05
C ASP A 254 8.45 1.46 22.59
N ASP A 255 7.41 0.89 23.20
CA ASP A 255 7.56 0.15 24.46
C ASP A 255 8.28 -1.17 24.17
N ASP A 256 9.60 -1.10 23.96
CA ASP A 256 10.53 -2.24 24.02
C ASP A 256 11.53 -1.97 25.16
N VAL A 257 11.05 -2.07 26.42
CA VAL A 257 11.89 -1.90 27.62
C VAL A 257 11.77 -3.15 28.52
N TYR A 258 12.84 -3.95 28.47
CA TYR A 258 13.35 -4.92 29.45
C TYR A 258 12.64 -6.29 29.58
N GLU A 259 13.10 -7.24 28.76
CA GLU A 259 13.64 -8.50 29.31
C GLU A 259 15.03 -8.77 28.73
N GLY A 260 16.00 -8.99 29.62
CA GLY A 260 17.42 -9.16 29.33
C GLY A 260 17.69 -10.37 28.45
N GLY A 261 17.82 -10.13 27.15
CA GLY A 261 18.26 -11.08 26.16
C GLY A 261 18.16 -10.43 24.79
N ALA A 262 19.20 -9.71 24.38
CA ALA A 262 19.30 -9.18 23.02
C ALA A 262 19.22 -10.35 22.03
N LYS A 263 18.00 -10.69 21.57
CA LYS A 263 17.83 -11.55 20.42
C LYS A 263 18.54 -10.83 19.28
N PRO A 264 19.55 -11.44 18.64
CA PRO A 264 20.22 -10.78 17.52
C PRO A 264 19.15 -10.50 16.47
N ARG A 265 18.84 -9.22 16.23
CA ARG A 265 17.99 -8.82 15.11
C ARG A 265 18.75 -9.27 13.87
N VAL A 266 18.25 -10.32 13.21
CA VAL A 266 18.87 -10.86 12.01
C VAL A 266 18.74 -9.79 10.93
N SER A 267 19.85 -9.11 10.62
CA SER A 267 19.92 -8.13 9.54
C SER A 267 19.74 -8.85 8.21
N VAL A 268 18.72 -8.43 7.47
CA VAL A 268 18.43 -8.97 6.15
C VAL A 268 19.24 -8.14 5.17
N PRO A 269 20.17 -8.75 4.40
CA PRO A 269 20.97 -7.97 3.47
C PRO A 269 20.09 -7.43 2.34
N ILE A 270 20.33 -6.18 1.94
CA ILE A 270 19.61 -5.48 0.86
C ILE A 270 19.63 -6.31 -0.44
N THR A 271 20.70 -7.07 -0.69
CA THR A 271 20.80 -7.98 -1.84
C THR A 271 19.66 -8.99 -1.89
N LEU A 272 19.19 -9.48 -0.74
CA LEU A 272 18.10 -10.44 -0.66
C LEU A 272 16.76 -9.80 -1.04
N CYS A 273 16.52 -8.55 -0.64
CA CYS A 273 15.33 -7.78 -1.05
C CYS A 273 15.29 -7.60 -2.58
N PHE A 274 16.42 -7.25 -3.20
CA PHE A 274 16.52 -7.14 -4.66
C PHE A 274 16.26 -8.49 -5.36
N VAL A 275 16.80 -9.59 -4.85
CA VAL A 275 16.55 -10.93 -5.43
C VAL A 275 15.06 -11.29 -5.36
N ILE A 276 14.38 -10.99 -4.25
CA ILE A 276 12.94 -11.25 -4.11
C ILE A 276 12.13 -10.39 -5.09
N MET A 277 12.47 -9.11 -5.22
CA MET A 277 11.83 -8.20 -6.17
C MET A 277 12.00 -8.67 -7.61
N ILE A 278 13.24 -9.03 -8.00
CA ILE A 278 13.53 -9.57 -9.34
C ILE A 278 12.77 -10.88 -9.57
N GLY A 279 12.74 -11.77 -8.57
CA GLY A 279 12.00 -13.03 -8.64
C GLY A 279 10.49 -12.82 -8.82
N TYR A 280 9.91 -11.87 -8.09
CA TYR A 280 8.48 -11.53 -8.20
C TYR A 280 8.16 -10.95 -9.58
N ILE A 281 8.95 -9.99 -10.06
CA ILE A 281 8.81 -9.39 -11.39
C ILE A 281 8.97 -10.46 -12.49
N SER A 282 9.97 -11.33 -12.37
CA SER A 282 10.20 -12.40 -13.35
C SER A 282 9.05 -13.41 -13.37
N GLY A 283 8.51 -13.76 -12.19
CA GLY A 283 7.34 -14.63 -12.09
C GLY A 283 6.10 -14.01 -12.73
N GLY A 284 5.84 -12.73 -12.45
CA GLY A 284 4.77 -11.97 -13.11
C GLY A 284 4.96 -11.91 -14.62
N ALA A 285 6.18 -11.62 -15.08
CA ALA A 285 6.52 -11.59 -16.51
C ALA A 285 6.15 -12.89 -17.21
N VAL A 286 6.53 -14.05 -16.65
CA VAL A 286 6.14 -15.35 -17.23
C VAL A 286 4.62 -15.51 -17.31
N ILE A 287 3.88 -15.13 -16.25
CA ILE A 287 2.42 -15.26 -16.23
C ILE A 287 1.77 -14.37 -17.30
N PHE A 288 2.13 -13.09 -17.36
CA PHE A 288 1.52 -12.14 -18.30
C PHE A 288 1.97 -12.38 -19.75
N SER A 289 3.22 -12.76 -19.99
CA SER A 289 3.69 -13.16 -21.32
C SER A 289 2.93 -14.38 -21.85
N LEU A 290 2.61 -15.37 -21.02
CA LEU A 290 1.81 -16.53 -21.43
C LEU A 290 0.34 -16.18 -21.69
N TRP A 291 -0.22 -15.19 -20.99
CA TRP A 291 -1.64 -14.85 -21.09
C TRP A 291 -1.98 -13.85 -22.18
N GLU A 292 -1.10 -12.87 -22.40
CA GLU A 292 -1.29 -11.79 -23.36
C GLU A 292 -0.50 -12.04 -24.66
N GLY A 293 0.31 -13.11 -24.71
CA GLY A 293 1.18 -13.38 -25.85
C GLY A 293 2.35 -12.39 -25.98
N TRP A 294 2.67 -11.67 -24.91
CA TRP A 294 3.76 -10.71 -24.87
C TRP A 294 5.12 -11.41 -24.80
N GLU A 295 6.17 -10.74 -25.28
CA GLU A 295 7.53 -11.19 -25.01
C GLU A 295 7.84 -11.11 -23.50
N PHE A 296 8.82 -11.89 -23.03
CA PHE A 296 9.22 -11.85 -21.62
C PHE A 296 9.64 -10.44 -21.18
N LEU A 297 10.31 -9.69 -22.08
CA LEU A 297 10.73 -8.33 -21.81
C LEU A 297 9.53 -7.41 -21.56
N ASP A 298 8.52 -7.46 -22.41
CA ASP A 298 7.27 -6.69 -22.28
C ASP A 298 6.52 -7.04 -20.99
N GLY A 299 6.41 -8.33 -20.67
CA GLY A 299 5.83 -8.79 -19.40
C GLY A 299 6.59 -8.27 -18.18
N SER A 300 7.93 -8.29 -18.23
CA SER A 300 8.78 -7.78 -17.16
C SER A 300 8.72 -6.25 -17.04
N TYR A 301 8.64 -5.54 -18.17
CA TYR A 301 8.46 -4.10 -18.26
C TYR A 301 7.13 -3.69 -17.64
N PHE A 302 6.03 -4.35 -18.02
CA PHE A 302 4.71 -4.15 -17.42
C PHE A 302 4.76 -4.33 -15.90
N CYS A 303 5.31 -5.46 -15.42
CA CYS A 303 5.41 -5.72 -13.99
C CYS A 303 6.22 -4.64 -13.26
N PHE A 304 7.36 -4.23 -13.80
CA PHE A 304 8.20 -3.19 -13.19
C PHE A 304 7.52 -1.83 -13.16
N VAL A 305 7.02 -1.34 -14.30
CA VAL A 305 6.35 -0.03 -14.44
C VAL A 305 5.11 0.06 -13.56
N THR A 306 4.40 -1.05 -13.42
CA THR A 306 3.20 -1.10 -12.58
C THR A 306 3.54 -1.09 -11.09
N LEU A 307 4.43 -1.98 -10.65
CA LEU A 307 4.76 -2.13 -9.23
C LEU A 307 5.54 -0.92 -8.70
N SER A 308 6.34 -0.28 -9.54
CA SER A 308 6.99 1.00 -9.22
C SER A 308 6.07 2.22 -9.24
N THR A 309 4.76 2.00 -9.49
CA THR A 309 3.73 3.04 -9.59
C THR A 309 4.04 4.12 -10.62
N ILE A 310 4.77 3.77 -11.69
CA ILE A 310 5.01 4.67 -12.83
C ILE A 310 3.78 4.68 -13.74
N GLY A 311 3.25 3.49 -14.05
CA GLY A 311 1.96 3.32 -14.72
C GLY A 311 1.83 4.04 -16.07
N PHE A 312 2.66 3.74 -17.06
CA PHE A 312 2.52 4.35 -18.39
C PHE A 312 1.22 3.95 -19.12
N GLY A 313 0.66 2.78 -18.82
CA GLY A 313 -0.60 2.29 -19.40
C GLY A 313 -0.54 1.93 -20.88
N ASP A 314 0.67 1.84 -21.43
CA ASP A 314 0.96 1.38 -22.79
C ASP A 314 0.79 -0.13 -22.94
N LEU A 315 1.10 -0.89 -21.88
CA LEU A 315 0.79 -2.31 -21.74
C LEU A 315 -0.11 -2.52 -20.52
N VAL A 316 -1.32 -3.05 -20.76
CA VAL A 316 -2.25 -3.44 -19.69
C VAL A 316 -2.91 -4.78 -20.05
N PRO A 317 -2.92 -5.77 -19.14
CA PRO A 317 -3.58 -7.05 -19.40
C PRO A 317 -5.06 -6.85 -19.72
N GLY A 318 -5.58 -7.63 -20.68
CA GLY A 318 -6.98 -7.55 -21.10
C GLY A 318 -7.28 -6.53 -22.19
N ASP A 319 -6.29 -5.76 -22.68
CA ASP A 319 -6.51 -4.76 -23.74
C ASP A 319 -6.56 -5.40 -25.14
N THR A 320 -5.87 -6.53 -25.33
CA THR A 320 -5.73 -7.22 -26.63
C THR A 320 -6.73 -8.34 -26.90
N VAL A 321 -7.55 -8.73 -25.91
CA VAL A 321 -8.35 -9.96 -26.02
C VAL A 321 -9.79 -9.66 -26.46
N VAL A 322 -9.94 -9.60 -27.77
CA VAL A 322 -11.20 -9.74 -28.49
C VAL A 322 -11.83 -11.10 -28.15
N SER A 323 -13.02 -11.07 -27.55
CA SER A 323 -14.02 -12.16 -27.57
C SER A 323 -13.69 -13.52 -26.92
N ASP A 324 -12.79 -13.61 -25.93
CA ASP A 324 -12.66 -14.86 -25.16
C ASP A 324 -13.18 -14.75 -23.72
N SER A 325 -13.78 -15.84 -23.25
CA SER A 325 -14.56 -15.93 -22.00
C SER A 325 -13.72 -15.71 -20.74
N GLY A 326 -12.38 -15.65 -20.88
CA GLY A 326 -11.41 -15.54 -19.79
C GLY A 326 -10.87 -14.14 -19.48
N SER A 327 -11.25 -13.07 -20.22
CA SER A 327 -10.69 -11.72 -20.01
C SER A 327 -10.97 -11.17 -18.59
N GLN A 328 -12.12 -11.52 -18.02
CA GLN A 328 -12.48 -11.13 -16.67
C GLN A 328 -11.61 -11.84 -15.62
N GLU A 329 -11.26 -13.11 -15.84
CA GLU A 329 -10.41 -13.89 -14.94
C GLU A 329 -8.97 -13.35 -14.92
N LYS A 330 -8.43 -12.99 -16.09
CA LYS A 330 -7.10 -12.38 -16.23
C LYS A 330 -6.98 -11.07 -15.45
N LEU A 331 -7.99 -10.20 -15.53
CA LEU A 331 -8.03 -8.91 -14.82
C LEU A 331 -8.14 -9.06 -13.30
N VAL A 332 -8.90 -10.04 -12.81
CA VAL A 332 -9.00 -10.33 -11.38
C VAL A 332 -7.65 -10.82 -10.84
N ILE A 333 -6.99 -11.75 -11.55
CA ILE A 333 -5.67 -12.24 -11.12
C ILE A 333 -4.61 -11.14 -11.23
N CYS A 334 -4.67 -10.30 -12.27
CA CYS A 334 -3.84 -9.10 -12.37
C CYS A 334 -4.01 -8.23 -11.11
N SER A 335 -5.25 -7.93 -10.72
CA SER A 335 -5.54 -7.12 -9.55
C SER A 335 -5.01 -7.72 -8.24
N LEU A 336 -5.11 -9.05 -8.08
CA LEU A 336 -4.51 -9.76 -6.93
C LEU A 336 -2.99 -9.69 -6.95
N TYR A 337 -2.37 -9.87 -8.11
CA TYR A 337 -0.93 -9.72 -8.30
C TYR A 337 -0.46 -8.30 -7.96
N LEU A 338 -1.22 -7.26 -8.32
CA LEU A 338 -0.90 -5.89 -7.95
C LEU A 338 -0.99 -5.66 -6.44
N LEU A 339 -2.06 -6.14 -5.81
CA LEU A 339 -2.24 -5.98 -4.36
C LEU A 339 -1.11 -6.66 -3.57
N VAL A 340 -0.77 -7.90 -3.93
CA VAL A 340 0.35 -8.65 -3.31
C VAL A 340 1.69 -7.99 -3.61
N GLY A 341 1.90 -7.53 -4.85
CA GLY A 341 3.15 -6.91 -5.27
C GLY A 341 3.43 -5.59 -4.56
N MET A 342 2.40 -4.76 -4.38
CA MET A 342 2.50 -3.51 -3.62
C MET A 342 2.84 -3.77 -2.15
N ALA A 343 2.24 -4.80 -1.54
CA ALA A 343 2.62 -5.26 -0.20
C ALA A 343 4.08 -5.74 -0.11
N LEU A 344 4.56 -6.45 -1.15
CA LEU A 344 5.93 -6.92 -1.26
C LEU A 344 6.93 -5.77 -1.37
N ILE A 345 6.60 -4.73 -2.15
CA ILE A 345 7.40 -3.50 -2.25
C ILE A 345 7.46 -2.77 -0.92
N ALA A 346 6.32 -2.61 -0.23
CA ALA A 346 6.30 -1.98 1.08
C ALA A 346 7.19 -2.71 2.10
N MET A 347 7.14 -4.05 2.11
CA MET A 347 8.08 -4.85 2.91
C MET A 347 9.54 -4.57 2.53
N CYS A 348 9.88 -4.63 1.23
CA CYS A 348 11.24 -4.40 0.77
C CYS A 348 11.74 -2.99 1.12
N PHE A 349 10.87 -1.99 1.01
CA PHE A 349 11.16 -0.61 1.39
C PHE A 349 11.42 -0.48 2.89
N ASN A 350 10.58 -1.07 3.75
CA ASN A 350 10.76 -1.05 5.20
C ASN A 350 12.10 -1.72 5.60
N LEU A 351 12.40 -2.90 5.03
CA LEU A 351 13.66 -3.60 5.26
C LEU A 351 14.88 -2.79 4.80
N MET A 352 14.80 -2.19 3.60
CA MET A 352 15.87 -1.37 3.05
C MET A 352 16.09 -0.09 3.86
N GLN A 353 15.01 0.57 4.28
CA GLN A 353 15.05 1.77 5.11
C GLN A 353 15.79 1.51 6.43
N GLU A 354 15.45 0.42 7.14
CA GLU A 354 16.13 0.04 8.39
C GLU A 354 17.63 -0.19 8.19
N GLU A 355 18.02 -0.93 7.15
CA GLU A 355 19.42 -1.24 6.84
C GLU A 355 20.22 0.02 6.45
N VAL A 356 19.62 0.92 5.66
CA VAL A 356 20.25 2.19 5.29
C VAL A 356 20.46 3.06 6.53
N ILE A 357 19.44 3.19 7.39
CA ILE A 357 19.56 3.95 8.65
C ILE A 357 20.66 3.36 9.54
N TYR A 358 20.74 2.03 9.65
CA TYR A 358 21.79 1.36 10.42
C TYR A 358 23.20 1.68 9.88
N LYS A 359 23.42 1.54 8.57
CA LYS A 359 24.71 1.83 7.94
C LYS A 359 25.09 3.31 8.03
N VAL A 360 24.14 4.22 7.83
CA VAL A 360 24.36 5.67 7.96
C VAL A 360 24.72 6.02 9.39
N ARG A 361 24.01 5.49 10.40
CA ARG A 361 24.37 5.68 11.82
C ARG A 361 25.78 5.17 12.12
N ASN A 362 26.12 3.97 11.66
CA ASN A 362 27.46 3.42 11.89
C ASN A 362 28.57 4.23 11.19
N CYS A 363 28.29 4.77 10.00
CA CYS A 363 29.18 5.69 9.30
C CYS A 363 29.34 7.02 10.08
N GLY A 364 28.22 7.60 10.55
CA GLY A 364 28.23 8.81 11.37
C GLY A 364 29.00 8.65 12.68
N LYS A 365 28.92 7.46 13.32
CA LYS A 365 29.75 7.10 14.48
C LYS A 365 31.24 7.04 14.12
N ARG A 366 31.61 6.43 12.99
CA ARG A 366 33.00 6.37 12.52
C ARG A 366 33.59 7.74 12.16
N ILE A 367 32.75 8.67 11.70
CA ILE A 367 33.14 10.04 11.36
C ILE A 367 33.12 10.95 12.61
N GLY A 368 32.56 10.48 13.73
CA GLY A 368 32.49 11.25 14.99
C GLY A 368 31.38 12.30 15.02
N ILE A 369 30.41 12.24 14.09
CA ILE A 369 29.27 13.16 14.02
C ILE A 369 28.19 12.77 15.04
N ILE A 370 28.07 11.48 15.37
CA ILE A 370 27.08 10.95 16.31
C ILE A 370 27.83 10.48 17.56
N LYS A 371 27.64 11.17 18.68
CA LYS A 371 28.10 10.72 20.00
C LYS A 371 27.09 9.73 20.59
N ASP A 372 27.57 8.73 21.33
CA ASP A 372 26.71 7.82 22.07
C ASP A 372 26.09 8.57 23.27
N ALA A 373 24.80 8.36 23.51
CA ALA A 373 24.10 8.94 24.67
C ALA A 373 24.53 8.30 26.01
N ASP A 374 25.35 7.24 25.96
CA ASP A 374 25.79 6.48 27.12
C ASP A 374 27.10 7.04 27.75
N ASP A 375 27.74 8.05 27.15
CA ASP A 375 28.98 8.64 27.67
C ASP A 375 28.75 9.73 28.74
N ASP A 376 27.51 10.17 28.97
CA ASP A 376 27.19 11.24 29.94
C ASP A 376 26.89 10.73 31.37
N GLU A 377 26.72 9.41 31.60
CA GLU A 377 26.46 8.87 32.95
C GLU A 377 27.72 8.51 33.77
N ASN A 378 28.93 8.62 33.20
CA ASN A 378 30.18 8.36 33.92
C ASN A 378 30.93 9.63 34.37
N PHE A 379 30.33 10.80 34.18
CA PHE A 379 30.87 12.08 34.67
C PHE A 379 29.77 12.88 35.37
N SER A 380 29.32 12.44 36.54
CA SER A 380 28.56 13.26 37.50
C SER A 380 28.83 12.83 38.93
#